data_AF-A0A3N8KVU9-F1
#
_entry.id   AF-A0A3N8KVU9-F1
#
_cell.length_a   1.000
_cell.length_b   1.000
_cell.length_c   1.000
_cell.angle_alpha   90.00
_cell.angle_beta   90.00
_cell.angle_gamma   90.00
#
_symmetry.space_group_name_H-M   'P 1'
#
loop_
_entity.id
_entity.type
_entity.pdbx_description
1 polymer ?
#
loop_
_entity_poly.entity_id
_entity_poly.type
_entity_poly.pdbx_seq_one_letter_code
_entity_poly.pdbx_strand_id
1 'polypeptide(L)'
;MRAGVDLCHDIRFSIECIALHLGTLVICGFACFRQKERDAACYRILIIGEAAKSLIARHREGIEQSSTGEYDLLANLTQAARMRDMMIHRFWDTDYDVVILTIRDNLPELKDSIHRLGATLARC
;
A
#
# COMPACT_ATOMS: atom_id res chain seq x y z
N MET A 1 -8.71 -18.39 3.43
CA MET A 1 -7.26 -18.50 3.15
C MET A 1 -6.93 -17.95 1.77
N ARG A 2 -7.52 -18.46 0.68
CA ARG A 2 -7.36 -17.91 -0.69
C ARG A 2 -7.56 -16.38 -0.77
N ALA A 3 -8.63 -15.88 -0.17
CA ALA A 3 -8.93 -14.45 -0.15
C ALA A 3 -7.85 -13.57 0.55
N GLY A 4 -7.12 -14.09 1.54
CA GLY A 4 -6.02 -13.33 2.17
C GLY A 4 -4.78 -13.26 1.29
N VAL A 5 -4.48 -14.35 0.58
CA VAL A 5 -3.41 -14.41 -0.42
C VAL A 5 -3.72 -13.48 -1.59
N ASP A 6 -4.97 -13.45 -2.06
CA ASP A 6 -5.42 -12.55 -3.14
C ASP A 6 -5.24 -11.08 -2.72
N LEU A 7 -5.61 -10.71 -1.49
CA LEU A 7 -5.40 -9.35 -0.95
C LEU A 7 -3.91 -8.98 -0.86
N CYS A 8 -3.04 -9.92 -0.44
CA CYS A 8 -1.59 -9.71 -0.44
C CYS A 8 -1.05 -9.52 -1.87
N HIS A 9 -1.59 -10.28 -2.83
CA HIS A 9 -1.25 -10.14 -4.23
C HIS A 9 -1.66 -8.76 -4.77
N ASP A 10 -2.87 -8.29 -4.47
CA ASP A 10 -3.39 -7.00 -4.93
C ASP A 10 -2.56 -5.81 -4.42
N ILE A 11 -2.14 -5.85 -3.16
CA ILE A 11 -1.24 -4.84 -2.58
C ILE A 11 0.10 -4.85 -3.32
N ARG A 12 0.72 -6.02 -3.45
CA ARG A 12 2.05 -6.16 -4.10
C ARG A 12 2.01 -5.71 -5.56
N PHE A 13 1.01 -6.17 -6.32
CA PHE A 13 0.84 -5.81 -7.72
C PHE A 13 0.63 -4.30 -7.89
N SER A 14 -0.14 -3.67 -6.99
CA SER A 14 -0.37 -2.23 -7.02
C SER A 14 0.91 -1.43 -6.75
N ILE A 15 1.75 -1.88 -5.81
CA ILE A 15 3.07 -1.29 -5.56
C ILE A 15 3.96 -1.39 -6.82
N GLU A 16 3.96 -2.53 -7.50
CA GLU A 16 4.72 -2.73 -8.74
C GLU A 16 4.22 -1.84 -9.87
N CYS A 17 2.90 -1.68 -10.03
CA CYS A 17 2.34 -0.74 -11.01
C CYS A 17 2.76 0.71 -10.73
N ILE A 18 2.77 1.13 -9.45
CA ILE A 18 3.22 2.47 -9.07
C ILE A 18 4.70 2.64 -9.45
N ALA A 19 5.55 1.68 -9.09
CA ALA A 19 6.98 1.73 -9.41
C ALA A 19 7.23 1.78 -10.93
N LEU A 20 6.46 1.03 -11.73
CA LEU A 20 6.56 1.03 -13.19
C LEU A 20 6.11 2.36 -13.81
N HIS A 21 5.09 3.01 -13.25
CA HIS A 21 4.55 4.26 -13.78
C HIS A 21 5.34 5.49 -13.35
N LEU A 22 5.87 5.47 -12.13
CA LEU A 22 6.60 6.61 -11.60
C LEU A 22 8.10 6.52 -11.82
N GLY A 23 8.67 5.32 -11.99
CA GLY A 23 10.10 5.14 -12.31
C GLY A 23 11.01 6.01 -11.43
N THR A 24 11.95 6.74 -12.05
CA THR A 24 12.82 7.71 -11.36
C THR A 24 12.15 9.05 -11.05
N LEU A 25 10.92 9.27 -11.50
CA LEU A 25 10.22 10.55 -11.36
C LEU A 25 9.85 10.86 -9.90
N VAL A 26 9.80 9.86 -9.02
CA VAL A 26 9.54 10.01 -7.57
C VAL A 26 10.52 10.99 -6.90
N ILE A 27 11.68 11.23 -7.50
CA ILE A 27 12.70 12.16 -7.01
C ILE A 27 12.30 13.63 -7.23
N CYS A 28 11.45 13.93 -8.22
CA CYS A 28 11.13 15.30 -8.63
C CYS A 28 9.88 15.89 -7.94
N GLY A 29 9.16 15.11 -7.14
CA GLY A 29 7.93 15.54 -6.46
C GLY A 29 6.67 15.49 -7.35
N PHE A 30 5.49 15.60 -6.72
CA PHE A 30 4.20 15.33 -7.36
C PHE A 30 3.85 16.33 -8.49
N ALA A 31 4.31 17.58 -8.37
CA ALA A 31 4.09 18.62 -9.38
C ALA A 31 4.74 18.30 -10.74
N CYS A 32 5.78 17.47 -10.76
CA CYS A 32 6.47 17.08 -11.99
C CYS A 32 5.77 15.95 -12.75
N PHE A 33 4.77 15.28 -12.17
CA PHE A 33 3.99 14.25 -12.84
C PHE A 33 2.92 14.86 -13.75
N ARG A 34 2.71 14.26 -14.91
CA ARG A 34 1.52 14.51 -15.74
C ARG A 34 0.29 14.01 -14.99
N GLN A 35 -0.86 14.63 -15.24
CA GLN A 35 -2.13 14.27 -14.59
C GLN A 35 -2.40 12.75 -14.63
N LYS A 36 -2.21 12.11 -15.78
CA LYS A 36 -2.39 10.66 -15.95
C LYS A 36 -1.52 9.80 -15.02
N GLU A 37 -0.30 10.25 -14.72
CA GLU A 37 0.65 9.52 -13.86
C GLU A 37 0.22 9.65 -12.40
N ARG A 38 -0.26 10.85 -12.01
CA ARG A 38 -0.85 11.10 -10.69
C ARG A 38 -2.10 10.25 -10.48
N ASP A 39 -3.03 10.28 -11.41
CA ASP A 39 -4.30 9.54 -11.31
C ASP A 39 -4.05 8.04 -11.18
N ALA A 40 -3.12 7.50 -11.99
CA ALA A 40 -2.77 6.09 -11.93
C ALA A 40 -2.11 5.72 -10.59
N ALA A 41 -1.19 6.53 -10.07
CA ALA A 41 -0.56 6.29 -8.77
C ALA A 41 -1.59 6.38 -7.63
N CYS A 42 -2.43 7.41 -7.62
CA CYS A 42 -3.49 7.58 -6.63
C CYS A 42 -4.46 6.42 -6.64
N TYR A 43 -4.91 5.97 -7.83
CA TYR A 43 -5.80 4.81 -7.93
C TYR A 43 -5.18 3.54 -7.34
N ARG A 44 -3.88 3.31 -7.56
CA ARG A 44 -3.18 2.17 -6.95
C ARG A 44 -3.03 2.29 -5.44
N ILE A 45 -2.85 3.49 -4.89
CA ILE A 45 -2.88 3.72 -3.44
C ILE A 45 -4.26 3.40 -2.85
N LEU A 46 -5.34 3.77 -3.54
CA LEU A 46 -6.70 3.42 -3.11
C LEU A 46 -6.90 1.90 -3.04
N ILE A 47 -6.42 1.15 -4.04
CA ILE A 47 -6.45 -0.31 -4.03
C ILE A 47 -5.65 -0.87 -2.85
N ILE A 48 -4.43 -0.37 -2.63
CA ILE A 48 -3.56 -0.80 -1.51
C ILE A 48 -4.29 -0.60 -0.18
N GLY A 49 -4.88 0.59 0.04
CA GLY A 49 -5.56 0.88 1.30
C GLY A 49 -6.85 0.08 1.50
N GLU A 50 -7.64 -0.16 0.44
CA GLU A 50 -8.83 -1.01 0.51
C GLU A 50 -8.46 -2.47 0.83
N ALA A 51 -7.44 -2.98 0.15
CA ALA A 51 -6.94 -4.33 0.38
C ALA A 51 -6.35 -4.48 1.79
N ALA A 52 -5.60 -3.48 2.27
CA ALA A 52 -5.06 -3.44 3.62
C ALA A 52 -6.17 -3.47 4.69
N LYS A 53 -7.22 -2.65 4.51
CA LYS A 53 -8.38 -2.61 5.40
C LYS A 53 -9.08 -3.98 5.47
N SER A 54 -9.28 -4.61 4.31
CA SER A 54 -9.86 -5.95 4.21
C SER A 54 -8.97 -7.03 4.83
N LEU A 55 -7.65 -6.92 4.65
CA LEU A 55 -6.67 -7.88 5.16
C LEU A 55 -6.62 -7.83 6.70
N ILE A 56 -6.57 -6.62 7.28
CA ILE A 56 -6.65 -6.44 8.74
C ILE A 56 -7.93 -7.03 9.29
N ALA A 57 -9.08 -6.74 8.68
CA ALA A 57 -10.38 -7.22 9.16
C ALA A 57 -10.50 -8.75 9.18
N ARG A 58 -9.76 -9.45 8.32
CA ARG A 58 -9.87 -10.91 8.14
C ARG A 58 -8.73 -11.71 8.77
N HIS A 59 -7.56 -11.10 8.89
CA HIS A 59 -6.30 -11.81 9.18
C HIS A 59 -5.42 -11.10 10.22
N ARG A 60 -6.02 -10.27 11.10
CA ARG A 60 -5.29 -9.49 12.11
C ARG A 60 -4.28 -10.31 12.91
N GLU A 61 -4.70 -11.45 13.49
CA GLU A 61 -3.82 -12.29 14.30
C GLU A 61 -2.62 -12.81 13.50
N GLY A 62 -2.84 -13.25 12.26
CA GLY A 62 -1.76 -13.69 11.38
C GLY A 62 -0.82 -12.57 10.96
N ILE A 63 -1.33 -11.33 10.84
CA ILE A 63 -0.50 -10.14 10.61
C ILE A 63 0.36 -9.84 11.83
N GLU A 64 -0.21 -9.81 13.04
CA GLU A 64 0.51 -9.54 14.29
C GLU A 64 1.62 -10.57 14.54
N GLN A 65 1.36 -11.84 14.22
CA GLN A 65 2.38 -12.91 14.29
C GLN A 65 3.47 -12.79 13.22
N SER A 66 3.17 -12.15 12.08
CA SER A 66 4.11 -11.95 10.98
C SER A 66 4.92 -10.66 11.11
N SER A 67 4.57 -9.77 12.04
CA SER A 67 5.36 -8.59 12.37
C SER A 67 6.67 -9.04 13.04
N THR A 68 7.79 -8.88 12.34
CA THR A 68 9.12 -9.27 12.84
C THR A 68 10.00 -8.04 13.05
N GLY A 69 10.58 -7.88 14.24
CA GLY A 69 11.60 -6.85 14.51
C GLY A 69 11.04 -5.43 14.63
N GLU A 70 11.72 -4.44 14.02
CA GLU A 70 11.37 -3.01 14.08
C GLU A 70 10.24 -2.60 13.12
N TYR A 71 9.85 -3.45 12.16
CA TYR A 71 8.81 -3.13 11.19
C TYR A 71 7.44 -3.64 11.63
N ASP A 72 6.58 -2.70 12.03
CA ASP A 72 5.19 -3.00 12.40
C ASP A 72 4.30 -3.05 11.13
N LEU A 73 4.09 -4.26 10.61
CA LEU A 73 3.25 -4.49 9.44
C LEU A 73 1.78 -4.07 9.69
N LEU A 74 1.28 -4.28 10.90
CA LEU A 74 -0.09 -3.90 11.24
C LEU A 74 -0.26 -2.38 11.22
N ALA A 75 0.70 -1.63 11.79
CA ALA A 75 0.69 -0.18 11.75
C ALA A 75 0.76 0.34 10.30
N ASN A 76 1.64 -0.22 9.47
CA ASN A 76 1.77 0.19 8.06
C ASN A 76 0.49 -0.09 7.25
N LEU A 77 -0.13 -1.26 7.43
CA LEU A 77 -1.43 -1.57 6.80
C LEU A 77 -2.53 -0.64 7.31
N THR A 78 -2.52 -0.29 8.60
CA THR A 78 -3.47 0.65 9.18
C THR A 78 -3.29 2.05 8.60
N GLN A 79 -2.05 2.49 8.39
CA GLN A 79 -1.75 3.77 7.74
C GLN A 79 -2.24 3.79 6.29
N ALA A 80 -2.00 2.72 5.53
CA ALA A 80 -2.50 2.60 4.16
C ALA A 80 -4.05 2.67 4.09
N ALA A 81 -4.74 1.97 5.00
CA ALA A 81 -6.20 2.03 5.10
C ALA A 81 -6.70 3.46 5.42
N ARG A 82 -6.04 4.16 6.35
CA ARG A 82 -6.36 5.56 6.68
C ARG A 82 -6.10 6.51 5.53
N MET A 83 -5.01 6.33 4.77
CA MET A 83 -4.71 7.13 3.59
C MET A 83 -5.79 6.99 2.53
N ARG A 84 -6.25 5.76 2.26
CA ARG A 84 -7.40 5.52 1.37
C ARG A 84 -8.65 6.26 1.85
N ASP A 85 -8.97 6.17 3.15
CA ASP A 85 -10.16 6.85 3.69
C ASP A 85 -10.04 8.37 3.57
N MET A 86 -8.85 8.94 3.80
CA MET A 86 -8.57 10.36 3.57
C MET A 86 -8.77 10.74 2.09
N MET A 87 -8.16 10.00 1.16
CA MET A 87 -8.19 10.32 -0.27
C MET A 87 -9.59 10.23 -0.86
N ILE A 88 -10.45 9.34 -0.36
CA ILE A 88 -11.83 9.18 -0.85
C ILE A 88 -12.78 10.20 -0.21
N HIS A 89 -12.65 10.44 1.10
CA HIS A 89 -13.59 11.30 1.82
C HIS A 89 -13.20 12.77 1.86
N ARG A 90 -11.92 13.08 1.63
CA ARG A 90 -11.33 14.43 1.68
C ARG A 90 -10.47 14.68 0.45
N PHE A 91 -10.95 14.28 -0.72
CA PHE A 91 -10.20 14.34 -1.98
C PHE A 91 -9.70 15.76 -2.34
N TRP A 92 -10.41 16.81 -1.94
CA TRP A 92 -9.95 18.20 -2.09
C TRP A 92 -8.85 18.61 -1.10
N ASP A 93 -8.76 17.95 0.05
CA ASP A 93 -7.79 18.25 1.12
C ASP A 93 -6.60 17.27 1.10
N THR A 94 -6.49 16.41 0.08
CA THR A 94 -5.44 15.40 0.03
C THR A 94 -4.08 16.07 -0.18
N ASP A 95 -3.19 15.91 0.79
CA ASP A 95 -1.80 16.31 0.68
C ASP A 95 -1.03 15.29 -0.19
N TYR A 96 -0.79 15.67 -1.43
CA TYR A 96 -0.11 14.81 -2.39
C TYR A 96 1.40 14.68 -2.14
N ASP A 97 2.01 15.58 -1.36
CA ASP A 97 3.40 15.40 -0.95
C ASP A 97 3.51 14.24 0.04
N VAL A 98 2.54 14.12 0.96
CA VAL A 98 2.44 12.95 1.85
C VAL A 98 2.21 11.66 1.05
N VAL A 99 1.41 11.70 -0.02
CA VAL A 99 1.23 10.54 -0.92
C VAL A 99 2.54 10.15 -1.60
N ILE A 100 3.32 11.11 -2.12
CA ILE A 100 4.66 10.85 -2.70
C ILE A 100 5.60 10.25 -1.68
N LEU A 101 5.68 10.83 -0.48
CA LEU A 101 6.57 10.34 0.57
C LEU A 101 6.19 8.90 0.93
N THR A 102 4.89 8.60 1.01
CA THR A 102 4.42 7.23 1.24
C THR A 102 4.84 6.29 0.12
N ILE A 103 4.70 6.71 -1.14
CA ILE A 103 5.13 5.93 -2.30
C ILE A 103 6.63 5.63 -2.25
N ARG A 104 7.44 6.63 -1.92
CA ARG A 104 8.91 6.55 -1.93
C ARG A 104 9.45 5.76 -0.75
N ASP A 105 8.94 6.04 0.45
CA ASP A 105 9.58 5.67 1.71
C ASP A 105 8.91 4.44 2.35
N ASN A 106 7.59 4.25 2.17
CA ASN A 106 6.84 3.18 2.86
C ASN A 106 6.53 1.98 1.96
N LEU A 107 6.16 2.21 0.69
CA LEU A 107 5.72 1.11 -0.18
C LEU A 107 6.78 0.02 -0.43
N PRO A 108 8.09 0.32 -0.58
CA PRO A 108 9.10 -0.72 -0.77
C PRO A 108 9.13 -1.75 0.37
N GLU A 109 9.13 -1.29 1.62
CA GLU A 109 9.18 -2.19 2.79
C GLU A 109 7.85 -2.92 3.00
N LEU A 110 6.72 -2.25 2.69
CA LEU A 110 5.40 -2.88 2.69
C LEU A 110 5.33 -4.03 1.68
N LYS A 111 5.92 -3.89 0.50
CA LYS A 111 5.95 -4.92 -0.54
C LYS A 111 6.57 -6.21 -0.02
N ASP A 112 7.75 -6.10 0.61
CA ASP A 112 8.50 -7.25 1.09
C ASP A 112 7.78 -7.95 2.24
N SER A 113 7.23 -7.18 3.17
CA SER A 113 6.47 -7.72 4.30
C SER A 113 5.17 -8.39 3.86
N ILE A 114 4.47 -7.83 2.88
CA ILE A 114 3.26 -8.43 2.31
C ILE A 114 3.56 -9.70 1.52
N HIS A 115 4.69 -9.76 0.83
CA HIS A 115 5.11 -10.98 0.15
C HIS A 115 5.34 -12.13 1.15
N ARG A 116 6.01 -11.85 2.29
CA ARG A 116 6.21 -12.83 3.37
C ARG A 116 4.89 -13.28 3.98
N LEU A 117 4.00 -12.34 4.30
CA LEU A 117 2.67 -12.67 4.86
C LEU A 117 1.86 -13.54 3.90
N GLY A 118 1.83 -13.19 2.60
CA GLY A 118 1.13 -13.99 1.59
C GLY A 118 1.67 -15.42 1.50
N ALA A 119 2.99 -15.61 1.62
CA ALA A 119 3.60 -16.94 1.66
C ALA A 119 3.22 -17.73 2.92
N THR A 120 3.10 -17.07 4.08
CA THR A 120 2.62 -17.69 5.33
C THR A 120 1.16 -18.11 5.20
N LEU A 121 0.29 -17.20 4.74
CA LEU A 121 -1.15 -17.46 4.57
C LEU A 121 -1.46 -18.55 3.54
N ALA A 122 -0.57 -18.81 2.59
CA ALA A 122 -0.70 -19.88 1.62
C ALA A 122 -0.32 -21.26 2.16
N ARG A 123 0.38 -21.32 3.31
CA ARG A 123 0.80 -22.57 3.97
C ARG A 123 -0.13 -23.00 5.11
N CYS A 124 -0.92 -22.07 5.65
CA CYS A 124 -2.03 -22.34 6.57
C CYS A 124 -3.23 -22.88 5.79
#